data_AF-A0A4V2B1F1-F1
#
_entry.id   AF-A0A4V2B1F1-F1
#
_cell.length_a   1.000
_cell.length_b   1.000
_cell.length_c   1.000
_cell.angle_alpha   90.00
_cell.angle_beta   90.00
_cell.angle_gamma   90.00
#
_symmetry.space_group_name_H-M   'P 1'
#
loop_
_entity.id
_entity.type
_entity.pdbx_description
1 polymer ?
#
loop_
_entity_poly.entity_id
_entity_poly.type
_entity_poly.pdbx_seq_one_letter_code
_entity_poly.pdbx_strand_id
1 'polypeptide(L)'
;MKIFYTLTGLSLLLTVSLSGCATAKKSACDGIIQFEGKTAFKFNENEDLLLCGDDQADGWKNIPFSQREFMVRSYLKDRSYHHVNVRFDQDQLIVDPGTKSRIKQVIFKGAPAAFYYVGYVGWRGAELKSTSLDEIQGWTSRRLHEIGYPCAKVDLTANADTEVVEVKINSG
;
A
#
# COMPACT_ATOMS: atom_id res chain seq x y z
N MET A 1 -73.96 -38.69 -2.60
CA MET A 1 -73.61 -37.46 -3.35
C MET A 1 -73.66 -36.32 -2.34
N LYS A 2 -72.58 -35.68 -1.87
CA LYS A 2 -71.37 -35.17 -2.53
C LYS A 2 -70.13 -35.31 -1.63
N ILE A 3 -69.00 -35.45 -2.30
CA ILE A 3 -67.60 -35.49 -1.84
C ILE A 3 -67.16 -34.03 -1.50
N PHE A 4 -66.08 -33.79 -0.74
CA PHE A 4 -64.87 -33.03 -1.16
C PHE A 4 -63.87 -32.70 -0.01
N TYR A 5 -62.73 -33.41 -0.09
CA TYR A 5 -61.30 -33.11 0.12
C TYR A 5 -60.72 -32.35 1.33
N THR A 6 -59.78 -33.06 1.93
CA THR A 6 -58.65 -32.69 2.78
C THR A 6 -57.64 -31.79 2.07
N LEU A 7 -57.05 -30.82 2.79
CA LEU A 7 -55.81 -30.14 2.39
C LEU A 7 -55.06 -29.65 3.65
N THR A 8 -54.29 -30.55 4.26
CA THR A 8 -53.24 -30.24 5.23
C THR A 8 -52.02 -29.75 4.49
N GLY A 9 -51.79 -28.43 4.52
CA GLY A 9 -50.60 -27.79 3.95
C GLY A 9 -49.35 -28.06 4.80
N LEU A 10 -48.44 -28.87 4.26
CA LEU A 10 -47.13 -29.14 4.83
C LEU A 10 -46.17 -28.00 4.41
N SER A 11 -45.89 -27.08 5.32
CA SER A 11 -44.99 -25.94 5.09
C SER A 11 -43.53 -26.41 5.15
N LEU A 12 -42.89 -26.48 3.98
CA LEU A 12 -41.49 -26.86 3.80
C LEU A 12 -40.57 -25.69 4.21
N LEU A 13 -39.91 -25.80 5.37
CA LEU A 13 -38.91 -24.82 5.83
C LEU A 13 -37.59 -25.05 5.07
N LEU A 14 -37.30 -24.18 4.10
CA LEU A 14 -36.01 -24.11 3.42
C LEU A 14 -34.97 -23.50 4.39
N THR A 15 -34.10 -24.32 4.96
CA THR A 15 -32.92 -23.85 5.71
C THR A 15 -31.82 -23.49 4.72
N VAL A 16 -31.69 -22.19 4.43
CA VAL A 16 -30.55 -21.65 3.66
C VAL A 16 -29.33 -21.61 4.57
N SER A 17 -28.45 -22.60 4.42
CA SER A 17 -27.14 -22.63 5.06
C SER A 17 -26.25 -21.54 4.45
N LEU A 18 -26.16 -20.38 5.08
CA LEU A 18 -25.11 -19.39 4.76
C LEU A 18 -23.77 -19.95 5.23
N SER A 19 -23.10 -20.71 4.37
CA SER A 19 -21.68 -21.00 4.51
C SER A 19 -20.91 -19.69 4.36
N GLY A 20 -20.62 -19.04 5.49
CA GLY A 20 -19.66 -17.95 5.53
C GLY A 20 -18.30 -18.47 5.07
N CYS A 21 -17.83 -18.00 3.91
CA CYS A 21 -16.45 -18.22 3.50
C CYS A 21 -15.53 -17.60 4.55
N ALA A 22 -14.97 -18.43 5.42
CA ALA A 22 -13.85 -18.05 6.27
C ALA A 22 -12.71 -17.65 5.35
N THR A 23 -12.44 -16.35 5.25
CA THR A 23 -11.28 -15.84 4.53
C THR A 23 -10.05 -16.29 5.32
N ALA A 24 -9.24 -17.17 4.75
CA ALA A 24 -8.00 -17.60 5.35
C ALA A 24 -7.13 -16.37 5.66
N LYS A 25 -6.93 -16.07 6.95
CA LYS A 25 -6.04 -15.02 7.41
C LYS A 25 -4.62 -15.38 6.98
N LYS A 26 -3.94 -14.45 6.31
CA LYS A 26 -2.54 -14.65 5.91
C LYS A 26 -1.67 -14.21 7.07
N SER A 27 -0.66 -15.00 7.39
CA SER A 27 0.20 -14.76 8.55
C SER A 27 1.69 -14.88 8.21
N ALA A 28 2.51 -14.27 9.05
CA ALA A 28 3.96 -14.37 9.03
C ALA A 28 4.48 -14.66 10.45
N CYS A 29 5.72 -15.14 10.54
CA CYS A 29 6.39 -15.48 11.80
C CYS A 29 5.56 -16.40 12.70
N ASP A 30 5.14 -17.56 12.15
CA ASP A 30 4.32 -18.55 12.85
C ASP A 30 3.04 -18.01 13.50
N GLY A 31 2.43 -17.01 12.86
CA GLY A 31 1.17 -16.44 13.31
C GLY A 31 1.29 -15.23 14.23
N ILE A 32 2.50 -14.81 14.58
CA ILE A 32 2.74 -13.58 15.35
C ILE A 32 2.26 -12.35 14.58
N ILE A 33 2.42 -12.33 13.26
CA ILE A 33 1.93 -11.23 12.41
C ILE A 33 0.75 -11.76 11.59
N GLN A 34 -0.40 -11.08 11.66
CA GLN A 34 -1.62 -11.43 10.95
C GLN A 34 -2.03 -10.29 10.03
N PHE A 35 -2.26 -10.59 8.75
CA PHE A 35 -2.73 -9.63 7.77
C PHE A 35 -4.24 -9.68 7.60
N GLU A 36 -4.88 -8.52 7.68
CA GLU A 36 -6.28 -8.34 7.37
C GLU A 36 -6.50 -8.00 5.89
N GLY A 37 -7.73 -8.24 5.41
CA GLY A 37 -8.14 -7.92 4.04
C GLY A 37 -7.74 -8.97 3.00
N LYS A 38 -7.88 -8.59 1.73
CA LYS A 38 -7.65 -9.50 0.58
C LYS A 38 -6.19 -9.52 0.10
N THR A 39 -5.40 -8.53 0.51
CA THR A 39 -4.03 -8.34 0.03
C THR A 39 -3.15 -9.47 0.54
N ALA A 40 -2.56 -10.25 -0.37
CA ALA A 40 -1.48 -11.15 -0.01
C ALA A 40 -0.21 -10.33 0.15
N PHE A 41 0.39 -10.37 1.34
CA PHE A 41 1.70 -9.80 1.55
C PHE A 41 2.73 -10.92 1.70
N LYS A 42 3.85 -10.79 0.99
CA LYS A 42 4.98 -11.70 1.09
C LYS A 42 6.23 -10.85 1.32
N PHE A 43 6.87 -11.07 2.46
CA PHE A 43 8.19 -10.53 2.74
C PHE A 43 9.24 -11.31 1.95
N ASN A 44 10.36 -10.66 1.64
CA ASN A 44 11.53 -11.37 1.12
C ASN A 44 12.30 -12.03 2.28
N GLU A 45 13.28 -12.88 1.95
CA GLU A 45 14.04 -13.66 2.94
C GLU A 45 14.69 -12.79 4.03
N ASN A 46 15.24 -11.63 3.65
CA ASN A 46 15.87 -10.72 4.61
C ASN A 46 14.83 -10.01 5.50
N GLU A 47 13.70 -9.62 4.93
CA GLU A 47 12.60 -9.01 5.68
C GLU A 47 11.98 -10.01 6.66
N ASP A 48 11.79 -11.27 6.25
CA ASP A 48 11.32 -12.33 7.12
C ASP A 48 12.29 -12.56 8.27
N LEU A 49 13.60 -12.62 8.00
CA LEU A 49 14.62 -12.77 9.05
C LEU A 49 14.63 -11.58 10.02
N LEU A 50 14.44 -10.36 9.52
CA LEU A 50 14.38 -9.16 10.36
C LEU A 50 13.10 -9.09 11.21
N LEU A 51 11.98 -9.63 10.72
CA LEU A 51 10.69 -9.62 11.42
C LEU A 51 10.51 -10.79 12.39
N CYS A 52 10.88 -11.98 11.95
CA CYS A 52 10.63 -13.22 12.66
C CYS A 52 11.77 -13.57 13.63
N GLY A 53 12.97 -13.07 13.35
CA GLY A 53 14.18 -13.41 14.09
C GLY A 53 14.95 -14.55 13.44
N ASP A 54 16.11 -14.85 14.02
CA ASP A 54 16.98 -15.95 13.60
C ASP A 54 17.44 -16.76 14.82
N ASP A 55 17.10 -18.05 14.84
CA ASP A 55 17.47 -18.98 15.91
C ASP A 55 18.98 -19.19 16.05
N GLN A 56 19.75 -18.90 14.99
CA GLN A 56 21.21 -18.98 14.99
C GLN A 56 21.89 -17.71 15.48
N ALA A 57 21.15 -16.61 15.65
CA ALA A 57 21.68 -15.33 16.10
C ALA A 57 21.10 -14.94 17.46
N ASP A 58 21.85 -15.20 18.54
CA ASP A 58 21.37 -14.96 19.93
C ASP A 58 20.82 -13.54 20.16
N GLY A 59 21.46 -12.52 19.56
CA GLY A 59 21.01 -11.12 19.67
C GLY A 59 19.79 -10.76 18.83
N TRP A 60 19.34 -11.66 17.95
CA TRP A 60 18.25 -11.44 16.99
C TRP A 60 17.19 -12.55 17.00
N LYS A 61 17.29 -13.49 17.94
CA LYS A 61 16.36 -14.61 18.09
C LYS A 61 14.94 -14.17 18.47
N ASN A 62 14.84 -13.17 19.35
CA ASN A 62 13.57 -12.66 19.85
C ASN A 62 13.41 -11.19 19.49
N ILE A 63 12.53 -10.89 18.54
CA ILE A 63 12.23 -9.51 18.12
C ILE A 63 11.08 -8.94 18.97
N PRO A 64 11.28 -7.81 19.68
CA PRO A 64 10.20 -7.13 20.39
C PRO A 64 9.06 -6.69 19.45
N PHE A 65 7.83 -6.66 19.94
CA PHE A 65 6.66 -6.26 19.14
C PHE A 65 6.77 -4.84 18.57
N SER A 66 7.32 -3.89 19.32
CA SER A 66 7.55 -2.52 18.84
C SER A 66 8.51 -2.47 17.64
N GLN A 67 9.55 -3.30 17.66
CA GLN A 67 10.52 -3.42 16.57
C GLN A 67 9.87 -4.04 15.33
N ARG A 68 9.06 -5.10 15.51
CA ARG A 68 8.27 -5.71 14.43
C ARG A 68 7.29 -4.71 13.82
N GLU A 69 6.54 -3.98 14.64
CA GLU A 69 5.61 -2.96 14.16
C GLU A 69 6.33 -1.92 13.29
N PHE A 70 7.45 -1.38 13.78
CA PHE A 70 8.25 -0.40 13.04
C PHE A 70 8.72 -0.94 11.68
N MET A 71 9.23 -2.18 11.65
CA MET A 71 9.71 -2.83 10.44
C MET A 71 8.58 -3.10 9.45
N VAL A 72 7.45 -3.66 9.90
CA VAL A 72 6.26 -3.91 9.06
C VAL A 72 5.79 -2.61 8.41
N ARG A 73 5.65 -1.54 9.19
CA ARG A 73 5.26 -0.22 8.67
C ARG A 73 6.24 0.27 7.60
N SER A 74 7.54 0.11 7.84
CA SER A 74 8.58 0.53 6.89
C SER A 74 8.52 -0.26 5.58
N TYR A 75 8.46 -1.59 5.65
CA TYR A 75 8.39 -2.45 4.45
C TYR A 75 7.11 -2.24 3.63
N LEU A 76 6.00 -1.98 4.30
CA LEU A 76 4.73 -1.65 3.65
C LEU A 76 4.80 -0.27 2.99
N LYS A 77 5.39 0.73 3.65
CA LYS A 77 5.61 2.07 3.10
C LYS A 77 6.45 2.03 1.82
N ASP A 78 7.53 1.23 1.80
CA ASP A 78 8.37 1.04 0.61
C ASP A 78 7.61 0.44 -0.58
N ARG A 79 6.50 -0.24 -0.31
CA ARG A 79 5.57 -0.80 -1.32
C ARG A 79 4.34 0.06 -1.54
N SER A 80 4.42 1.34 -1.16
CA SER A 80 3.39 2.37 -1.31
C SER A 80 2.16 2.21 -0.43
N TYR A 81 2.22 1.42 0.63
CA TYR A 81 1.18 1.42 1.67
C TYR A 81 1.56 2.44 2.73
N HIS A 82 1.07 3.68 2.60
CA HIS A 82 1.39 4.76 3.54
C HIS A 82 0.40 4.86 4.71
N HIS A 83 -0.79 4.27 4.56
CA HIS A 83 -1.89 4.33 5.53
C HIS A 83 -2.08 3.01 6.28
N VAL A 84 -0.97 2.43 6.75
CA VAL A 84 -0.98 1.14 7.45
C VAL A 84 -1.55 1.31 8.85
N ASN A 85 -2.55 0.50 9.18
CA ASN A 85 -3.02 0.35 10.54
C ASN A 85 -2.40 -0.90 11.17
N VAL A 86 -1.72 -0.73 12.29
CA VAL A 86 -1.15 -1.85 13.06
C VAL A 86 -1.70 -1.75 14.47
N ARG A 87 -2.20 -2.87 14.98
CA ARG A 87 -2.66 -2.99 16.37
C ARG A 87 -2.12 -4.26 16.98
N PHE A 88 -1.89 -4.21 18.28
CA PHE A 88 -1.55 -5.37 19.08
C PHE A 88 -2.82 -5.97 19.67
N ASP A 89 -3.03 -7.27 19.48
CA ASP A 89 -4.14 -8.02 20.05
C ASP A 89 -3.62 -9.33 20.62
N GLN A 90 -3.78 -9.50 21.94
CA GLN A 90 -3.26 -10.62 22.72
C GLN A 90 -1.74 -10.77 22.60
N ASP A 91 -1.27 -11.59 21.67
CA ASP A 91 0.14 -11.88 21.38
C ASP A 91 0.45 -11.75 19.88
N GLN A 92 -0.38 -11.01 19.15
CA GLN A 92 -0.31 -10.87 17.71
C GLN A 92 -0.27 -9.40 17.28
N LEU A 93 0.49 -9.14 16.22
CA LEU A 93 0.41 -7.90 15.45
C LEU A 93 -0.60 -8.10 14.33
N ILE A 94 -1.73 -7.42 14.46
CA ILE A 94 -2.76 -7.37 13.44
C ILE A 94 -2.47 -6.19 12.53
N VAL A 95 -2.27 -6.47 11.25
CA VAL A 95 -1.83 -5.51 10.24
C VAL A 95 -2.89 -5.39 9.17
N ASP A 96 -3.45 -4.20 9.02
CA ASP A 96 -4.22 -3.80 7.83
C ASP A 96 -3.34 -2.89 6.97
N PRO A 97 -2.82 -3.38 5.83
CA PRO A 97 -2.05 -2.55 4.91
C PRO A 97 -2.83 -1.38 4.31
N GLY A 98 -4.16 -1.48 4.27
CA GLY A 98 -5.01 -0.56 3.52
C GLY A 98 -4.76 -0.63 2.01
N THR A 99 -4.99 0.50 1.33
CA THR A 99 -4.79 0.64 -0.11
C THR A 99 -3.42 1.23 -0.42
N LYS A 100 -2.82 0.83 -1.55
CA LYS A 100 -1.62 1.50 -2.07
C LYS A 100 -1.92 2.94 -2.43
N SER A 101 -1.11 3.87 -1.94
CA SER A 101 -1.09 5.24 -2.42
C SER A 101 -0.54 5.30 -3.85
N ARG A 102 -1.19 6.12 -4.66
CA ARG A 102 -0.83 6.33 -6.06
C ARG A 102 -0.65 7.82 -6.32
N ILE A 103 0.00 8.17 -7.42
CA ILE A 103 0.15 9.57 -7.81
C ILE A 103 -1.10 9.99 -8.60
N LYS A 104 -1.95 10.79 -7.98
CA LYS A 104 -3.15 11.39 -8.60
C LYS A 104 -2.83 12.64 -9.39
N GLN A 105 -1.86 13.42 -8.92
CA GLN A 105 -1.52 14.71 -9.51
C GLN A 105 -0.05 15.06 -9.29
N VAL A 106 0.57 15.67 -10.31
CA VAL A 106 1.87 16.35 -10.18
C VAL A 106 1.67 17.84 -10.44
N ILE A 107 2.17 18.68 -9.54
CA ILE A 107 2.07 20.14 -9.62
C ILE A 107 3.48 20.72 -9.79
N PHE A 108 3.72 21.39 -10.90
CA PHE A 108 4.98 22.09 -11.16
C PHE A 108 4.86 23.56 -10.75
N LYS A 109 5.69 24.00 -9.79
CA LYS A 109 5.79 25.37 -9.31
C LYS A 109 7.11 25.98 -9.76
N GLY A 110 7.08 27.20 -10.32
CA GLY A 110 8.29 27.89 -10.79
C GLY A 110 8.84 27.39 -12.13
N ALA A 111 8.08 26.57 -12.87
CA ALA A 111 8.48 26.16 -14.22
C ALA A 111 8.38 27.33 -15.22
N PRO A 112 9.38 27.51 -16.11
CA PRO A 112 9.30 28.48 -17.20
C PRO A 112 8.23 28.08 -18.22
N ALA A 113 7.69 29.04 -18.99
CA ALA A 113 6.59 28.78 -19.94
C ALA A 113 6.91 27.67 -20.96
N ALA A 114 8.15 27.64 -21.48
CA ALA A 114 8.59 26.62 -22.43
C ALA A 114 8.60 25.18 -21.88
N PHE A 115 8.60 25.02 -20.55
CA PHE A 115 8.50 23.71 -19.91
C PHE A 115 7.22 22.99 -20.31
N TYR A 116 6.10 23.72 -20.32
CA TYR A 116 4.75 23.19 -20.56
C TYR A 116 4.45 22.85 -22.03
N TYR A 117 5.36 23.14 -22.96
CA TYR A 117 5.18 22.78 -24.37
C TYR A 117 5.26 21.27 -24.61
N VAL A 118 5.80 20.51 -23.64
CA VAL A 118 5.82 19.04 -23.65
C VAL A 118 5.20 18.55 -22.34
N GLY A 119 4.13 17.77 -22.45
CA GLY A 119 3.46 17.18 -21.29
C GLY A 119 4.12 15.88 -20.83
N TYR A 120 4.23 15.68 -19.52
CA TYR A 120 4.56 14.40 -18.91
C TYR A 120 3.33 13.79 -18.25
N VAL A 121 3.02 12.55 -18.61
CA VAL A 121 1.86 11.80 -18.08
C VAL A 121 2.25 10.47 -17.44
N GLY A 122 3.54 10.09 -17.47
CA GLY A 122 4.02 8.79 -16.98
C GLY A 122 3.80 8.56 -15.48
N TRP A 123 3.58 9.63 -14.72
CA TRP A 123 3.26 9.57 -13.29
C TRP A 123 1.83 9.14 -12.98
N ARG A 124 0.87 9.27 -13.91
CA ARG A 124 -0.56 9.13 -13.60
C ARG A 124 -0.90 7.70 -13.18
N GLY A 125 -1.34 7.52 -11.93
CA GLY A 125 -1.71 6.22 -11.39
C GLY A 125 -0.52 5.33 -10.98
N ALA A 126 0.71 5.82 -11.15
CA ALA A 126 1.91 5.18 -10.64
C ALA A 126 1.84 5.06 -9.11
N GLU A 127 2.45 4.02 -8.55
CA GLU A 127 2.54 3.86 -7.10
C GLU A 127 3.39 4.98 -6.49
N LEU A 128 2.99 5.52 -5.33
CA LEU A 128 3.76 6.56 -4.66
C LEU A 128 4.94 5.93 -3.89
N LYS A 129 6.11 5.88 -4.53
CA LYS A 129 7.36 5.30 -3.99
C LYS A 129 8.57 6.05 -4.53
N SER A 130 9.75 5.81 -3.94
CA SER A 130 11.00 6.47 -4.35
C SER A 130 11.23 6.43 -5.86
N THR A 131 11.10 5.26 -6.48
CA THR A 131 11.39 5.10 -7.91
C THR A 131 10.50 5.97 -8.81
N SER A 132 9.21 6.12 -8.49
CA SER A 132 8.32 6.98 -9.28
C SER A 132 8.58 8.47 -9.04
N LEU A 133 9.05 8.85 -7.85
CA LEU A 133 9.52 10.20 -7.57
C LEU A 133 10.82 10.51 -8.33
N ASP A 134 11.75 9.56 -8.38
CA ASP A 134 13.01 9.68 -9.13
C ASP A 134 12.74 9.85 -10.63
N GLU A 135 11.77 9.12 -11.18
CA GLU A 135 11.33 9.26 -12.57
C GLU A 135 10.77 10.66 -12.86
N ILE A 136 9.90 11.19 -11.98
CA ILE A 136 9.36 12.55 -12.11
C ILE A 136 10.49 13.59 -12.04
N GLN A 137 11.40 13.46 -11.08
CA GLN A 137 12.52 14.38 -10.91
C GLN A 137 13.46 14.34 -12.13
N GLY A 138 13.82 13.14 -12.59
CA GLY A 138 14.68 12.91 -13.74
C GLY A 138 14.09 13.44 -15.04
N TRP A 139 12.78 13.20 -15.27
CA TRP A 139 12.09 13.78 -16.42
C TRP A 139 12.09 15.31 -16.35
N THR A 140 11.77 15.89 -15.19
CA THR A 140 11.71 17.34 -14.98
C THR A 140 13.07 18.00 -15.24
N SER A 141 14.14 17.47 -14.65
CA SER A 141 15.50 17.99 -14.83
C SER A 141 15.94 17.90 -16.30
N ARG A 142 15.72 16.77 -16.95
CA ARG A 142 16.03 16.60 -18.38
C ARG A 142 15.29 17.62 -19.23
N ARG A 143 13.98 17.78 -18.98
CA ARG A 143 13.16 18.75 -19.71
C ARG A 143 13.72 20.17 -19.56
N LEU A 144 14.09 20.58 -18.35
CA LEU A 144 14.68 21.90 -18.09
C LEU A 144 16.02 22.10 -18.81
N HIS A 145 16.87 21.08 -18.85
CA HIS A 145 18.13 21.14 -19.59
C HIS A 145 17.90 21.34 -21.10
N GLU A 146 16.96 20.59 -21.68
CA GLU A 146 16.60 20.68 -23.11
C GLU A 146 16.10 22.08 -23.52
N ILE A 147 15.49 22.83 -22.60
CA ILE A 147 14.99 24.19 -22.85
C ILE A 147 15.94 25.29 -22.34
N GLY A 148 17.20 24.96 -22.06
CA GLY A 148 18.25 25.94 -21.80
C GLY A 148 18.49 26.30 -20.33
N TYR A 149 18.01 25.50 -19.37
CA TYR A 149 18.24 25.70 -17.93
C TYR A 149 19.12 24.58 -17.33
N PRO A 150 20.41 24.51 -17.69
CA PRO A 150 21.30 23.40 -17.33
C PRO A 150 21.66 23.33 -15.83
N CYS A 151 21.42 24.41 -15.08
CA CYS A 151 21.73 24.50 -13.65
C CYS A 151 20.48 24.56 -12.77
N ALA A 152 19.30 24.28 -13.35
CA ALA A 152 18.05 24.32 -12.61
C ALA A 152 18.05 23.31 -11.46
N LYS A 153 17.52 23.73 -10.32
CA LYS A 153 17.27 22.86 -9.16
C LYS A 153 15.83 22.41 -9.16
N VAL A 154 15.62 21.14 -8.82
CA VAL A 154 14.31 20.49 -8.80
C VAL A 154 14.16 19.79 -7.46
N ASP A 155 13.25 20.30 -6.63
CA ASP A 155 12.91 19.74 -5.33
C ASP A 155 11.51 19.12 -5.36
N LEU A 156 11.39 17.88 -4.89
CA LEU A 156 10.11 17.17 -4.86
C LEU A 156 9.59 17.03 -3.43
N THR A 157 8.29 17.14 -3.28
CA THR A 157 7.58 16.78 -2.05
C THR A 157 6.34 15.99 -2.40
N ALA A 158 6.13 14.87 -1.71
CA ALA A 158 4.99 14.00 -1.92
C ALA A 158 4.11 13.97 -0.67
N ASN A 159 2.80 14.00 -0.86
CA ASN A 159 1.83 13.82 0.21
C ASN A 159 0.98 12.57 -0.07
N ALA A 160 1.08 11.57 0.81
CA ALA A 160 0.41 10.28 0.63
C ALA A 160 -1.09 10.30 0.97
N ASP A 161 -1.57 11.29 1.73
CA ASP A 161 -3.00 11.48 2.03
C ASP A 161 -3.75 12.01 0.82
N THR A 162 -3.19 13.04 0.19
CA THR A 162 -3.76 13.74 -0.97
C THR A 162 -3.35 13.11 -2.30
N GLU A 163 -2.31 12.26 -2.28
CA GLU A 163 -1.75 11.62 -3.47
C GLU A 163 -1.21 12.62 -4.51
N VAL A 164 -0.76 13.78 -4.01
CA VAL A 164 -0.19 14.88 -4.80
C VAL A 164 1.32 14.92 -4.63
N VAL A 165 2.02 15.11 -5.75
CA VAL A 165 3.45 15.40 -5.80
C VAL A 165 3.64 16.84 -6.24
N GLU A 166 4.28 17.64 -5.40
CA GLU A 166 4.70 19.00 -5.74
C GLU A 166 6.16 18.99 -6.20
N VAL A 167 6.41 19.65 -7.32
CA VAL A 167 7.73 19.82 -7.91
C VAL A 167 8.05 21.31 -7.91
N LYS A 168 9.00 21.72 -7.08
CA LYS A 168 9.50 23.10 -7.04
C LYS A 168 10.71 23.21 -7.96
N ILE A 169 10.63 24.13 -8.90
CA ILE A 169 11.68 24.38 -9.89
C ILE A 169 12.27 25.75 -9.59
N ASN A 170 13.60 25.79 -9.46
CA ASN A 170 14.38 27.02 -9.47
C ASN A 170 15.28 26.98 -10.70
N SER A 171 14.96 27.80 -11.70
CA SER A 171 15.63 27.84 -12.98
C SER A 171 17.08 28.35 -12.94
N GLY A 172 17.50 28.97 -11.82
CA GLY A 172 18.71 29.78 -11.77
C GLY A 172 18.46 31.20 -12.27
#